data_AF-A0A8T4L0U0-F1
#
_entry.id   AF-A0A8T4L0U0-F1
#
_cell.length_a   1.000
_cell.length_b   1.000
_cell.length_c   1.000
_cell.angle_alpha   90.00
_cell.angle_beta   90.00
_cell.angle_gamma   90.00
#
_symmetry.space_group_name_H-M   'P 1'
#
loop_
_entity.id
_entity.type
_entity.pdbx_description
1 polymer ?
#
loop_
_entity_poly.entity_id
_entity_poly.type
_entity_poly.pdbx_seq_one_letter_code
_entity_poly.pdbx_strand_id
1 'polypeptide(L)'
;MKAVFEIKDIKQDWQPPFKKSEEIKQVEVSENEEFEADGDSGFVFRLIRIGDEYANVQFNRLYTIKGHEHPNDRTVRLQKQGDSYSFSALWNANGVTKKLKLIDTVV
;
A
#
# COMPACT_ATOMS: atom_id res chain seq x y z
N MET A 1 12.21 -15.54 -6.17
CA MET A 1 11.79 -14.86 -4.93
C MET A 1 10.62 -13.93 -5.20
N LYS A 2 9.57 -14.07 -4.40
CA LYS A 2 8.33 -13.30 -4.43
C LYS A 2 7.95 -12.91 -3.01
N ALA A 3 7.20 -11.83 -2.84
CA ALA A 3 6.69 -11.38 -1.56
C ALA A 3 5.16 -11.46 -1.55
N VAL A 4 4.60 -11.90 -0.43
CA VAL A 4 3.15 -11.94 -0.19
C VAL A 4 2.79 -10.77 0.71
N PHE A 5 1.96 -9.87 0.18
CA PHE A 5 1.47 -8.71 0.91
C PHE A 5 0.00 -8.84 1.24
N GLU A 6 -0.36 -8.40 2.44
CA GLU A 6 -1.73 -8.07 2.80
C GLU A 6 -1.99 -6.60 2.49
N ILE A 7 -3.05 -6.35 1.72
CA ILE A 7 -3.53 -5.00 1.43
C ILE A 7 -4.93 -4.89 2.03
N LYS A 8 -5.08 -3.96 2.96
CA LYS A 8 -6.38 -3.55 3.48
C LYS A 8 -6.78 -2.21 2.89
N ASP A 9 -7.77 -2.23 2.01
CA ASP A 9 -8.37 -1.06 1.39
C ASP A 9 -9.52 -0.53 2.24
N ILE A 10 -9.47 0.75 2.56
CA ILE A 10 -10.48 1.45 3.33
C ILE A 10 -10.93 2.64 2.49
N LYS A 11 -12.18 2.60 2.02
CA LYS A 11 -12.81 3.71 1.30
C LYS A 11 -13.82 4.38 2.21
N GLN A 12 -13.73 5.70 2.32
CA GLN A 12 -14.64 6.50 3.15
C GLN A 12 -15.24 7.63 2.32
N ASP A 13 -16.56 7.66 2.26
CA ASP A 13 -17.31 8.75 1.64
C ASP A 13 -17.28 9.98 2.55
N TRP A 14 -16.90 11.15 2.02
CA TRP A 14 -16.90 12.41 2.79
C TRP A 14 -18.21 13.19 2.64
N GLN A 15 -19.21 12.61 1.98
CA GLN A 15 -20.54 13.20 1.82
C GLN A 15 -21.61 12.31 2.47
N PRO A 16 -22.68 12.90 3.04
CA PRO A 16 -23.80 12.14 3.55
C PRO A 16 -24.52 11.35 2.43
N PRO A 17 -24.99 10.12 2.71
CA PRO A 17 -24.79 9.35 3.94
C PRO A 17 -23.34 8.84 4.03
N PHE A 18 -22.65 9.14 5.13
CA PHE A 18 -21.28 8.70 5.34
C PHE A 18 -21.21 7.17 5.37
N LYS A 19 -20.49 6.57 4.41
CA LYS A 19 -20.24 5.13 4.37
C LYS A 19 -18.75 4.86 4.40
N LYS A 20 -18.42 3.72 5.00
CA LYS A 20 -17.07 3.19 5.04
C LYS A 20 -17.12 1.74 4.56
N SER A 21 -16.32 1.41 3.56
CA SER A 21 -16.10 0.04 3.11
C SER A 21 -14.67 -0.37 3.39
N GLU A 22 -14.49 -1.63 3.77
CA GLU A 22 -13.19 -2.23 4.03
C GLU A 22 -13.08 -3.53 3.23
N GLU A 23 -11.98 -3.70 2.52
CA GLU A 23 -11.65 -4.91 1.75
C GLU A 23 -10.23 -5.35 2.12
N ILE A 24 -10.03 -6.65 2.29
CA ILE A 24 -8.71 -7.22 2.57
C ILE A 24 -8.40 -8.21 1.47
N LYS A 25 -7.22 -8.09 0.86
CA LYS A 25 -6.73 -9.00 -0.16
C LYS A 25 -5.27 -9.31 0.06
N GLN A 26 -4.86 -10.45 -0.48
CA GLN A 26 -3.47 -10.87 -0.51
C GLN A 26 -2.98 -10.85 -1.96
N VAL A 27 -1.78 -10.34 -2.15
CA VAL A 27 -1.13 -10.27 -3.46
C VAL A 27 0.27 -10.84 -3.38
N GLU A 28 0.62 -11.64 -4.36
CA GLU A 28 1.96 -12.18 -4.52
C GLU A 28 2.66 -11.39 -5.63
N VAL A 29 3.83 -10.84 -5.32
CA VAL A 29 4.48 -9.84 -6.17
C VAL A 29 5.97 -10.16 -6.28
N SER A 30 6.51 -10.03 -7.49
CA SER A 30 7.93 -10.24 -7.80
C SER A 30 8.73 -8.94 -7.70
N GLU A 31 10.06 -9.04 -7.62
CA GLU A 31 10.90 -7.84 -7.65
C GLU A 31 10.65 -7.00 -8.91
N ASN A 32 10.64 -5.68 -8.73
CA ASN A 32 10.34 -4.64 -9.70
C ASN A 32 8.91 -4.60 -10.23
N GLU A 33 8.03 -5.49 -9.77
CA GLU A 33 6.64 -5.57 -10.18
C GLU A 33 5.78 -4.50 -9.48
N GLU A 34 4.89 -3.91 -10.26
CA GLU A 34 3.90 -2.95 -9.82
C GLU A 34 2.63 -3.69 -9.45
N PHE A 35 2.03 -3.32 -8.31
CA PHE A 35 0.85 -4.00 -7.81
C PHE A 35 -0.09 -3.00 -7.17
N GLU A 36 -1.35 -3.43 -7.08
CA GLU A 36 -2.48 -2.62 -6.64
C GLU A 36 -2.79 -1.45 -7.57
N ALA A 37 -4.03 -1.37 -8.04
CA ALA A 37 -4.49 -0.28 -8.91
C ALA A 37 -5.70 0.41 -8.28
N ASP A 38 -5.73 1.74 -8.33
CA ASP A 38 -6.89 2.52 -7.90
C ASP A 38 -7.37 3.40 -9.06
N GLY A 39 -8.48 2.99 -9.68
CA GLY A 39 -9.10 3.71 -10.79
C GLY A 39 -8.17 3.90 -12.00
N ASP A 40 -8.19 5.11 -12.58
CA ASP A 40 -7.45 5.46 -13.80
C ASP A 40 -5.97 5.84 -13.57
N SER A 41 -5.48 5.79 -12.33
CA SER A 41 -4.26 6.49 -11.93
C SER A 41 -2.99 5.63 -11.95
N GLY A 42 -3.08 4.40 -12.45
CA GLY A 42 -1.97 3.44 -12.49
C GLY A 42 -1.78 2.71 -11.15
N PHE A 43 -0.56 2.22 -10.92
CA PHE A 43 -0.20 1.43 -9.74
C PHE A 43 -0.10 2.27 -8.47
N VAL A 44 -0.35 1.64 -7.33
CA VAL A 44 -0.19 2.26 -6.01
C VAL A 44 1.14 1.89 -5.39
N PHE A 45 1.58 0.66 -5.56
CA PHE A 45 2.81 0.14 -4.99
C PHE A 45 3.70 -0.50 -6.05
N ARG A 46 5.00 -0.46 -5.81
CA ARG A 46 6.01 -1.16 -6.60
C ARG A 46 7.00 -1.82 -5.67
N LEU A 47 7.22 -3.12 -5.86
CA LEU A 47 8.21 -3.85 -5.10
C LEU A 47 9.59 -3.58 -5.68
N ILE A 48 10.48 -2.94 -4.92
CA ILE A 48 11.82 -2.59 -5.41
C ILE A 48 12.81 -3.71 -5.12
N ARG A 49 12.73 -4.30 -3.93
CA ARG A 49 13.66 -5.33 -3.48
C ARG A 49 13.02 -6.25 -2.45
N ILE A 50 13.37 -7.52 -2.52
CA ILE A 50 12.99 -8.54 -1.55
C ILE A 50 14.26 -9.04 -0.85
N GLY A 51 14.18 -9.22 0.45
CA GLY A 51 15.12 -10.00 1.24
C GLY A 51 14.36 -10.99 2.12
N ASP A 52 15.08 -11.84 2.85
CA ASP A 52 14.47 -12.95 3.61
C ASP A 52 13.50 -12.49 4.72
N GLU A 53 13.70 -11.30 5.26
CA GLU A 53 12.88 -10.75 6.37
C GLU A 53 12.23 -9.41 6.05
N TYR A 54 12.49 -8.85 4.86
CA TYR A 54 12.02 -7.52 4.52
C TYR A 54 11.70 -7.36 3.04
N ALA A 55 10.85 -6.37 2.75
CA ALA A 55 10.59 -5.90 1.40
C ALA A 55 10.66 -4.37 1.36
N ASN A 56 11.35 -3.84 0.34
CA ASN A 56 11.34 -2.41 0.05
C ASN A 56 10.27 -2.13 -0.98
N VAL A 57 9.26 -1.35 -0.60
CA VAL A 57 8.13 -1.00 -1.44
C VAL A 57 8.13 0.49 -1.69
N GLN A 58 8.13 0.88 -2.96
CA GLN A 58 7.88 2.24 -3.38
C GLN A 58 6.38 2.46 -3.55
N PHE A 59 5.88 3.63 -3.16
CA PHE A 59 4.47 3.99 -3.33
C PHE A 59 4.31 5.22 -4.25
N ASN A 60 3.16 5.28 -4.92
CA ASN A 60 2.85 6.32 -5.88
C ASN A 60 2.85 7.71 -5.24
N ARG A 61 3.19 8.72 -6.04
CA ARG A 61 3.23 10.13 -5.63
C ARG A 61 1.92 10.67 -5.04
N LEU A 62 0.80 10.06 -5.41
CA LEU A 62 -0.56 10.44 -5.04
C LEU A 62 -0.92 10.03 -3.62
N TYR A 63 -0.17 9.11 -3.01
CA TYR A 63 -0.38 8.66 -1.64
C TYR A 63 0.61 9.31 -0.69
N THR A 64 0.16 9.49 0.55
CA THR A 64 0.94 10.00 1.67
C THR A 64 0.95 8.97 2.78
N ILE A 65 2.09 8.76 3.42
CA ILE A 65 2.17 7.90 4.61
C ILE A 65 1.63 8.66 5.81
N LYS A 66 0.74 8.01 6.57
CA LYS A 66 0.27 8.56 7.83
C LYS A 66 1.45 8.80 8.78
N GLY A 67 1.66 10.05 9.19
CA GLY A 67 2.78 10.48 10.05
C GLY A 67 3.94 11.14 9.30
N HIS A 68 3.92 11.17 7.97
CA HIS A 68 4.94 11.83 7.15
C HIS A 68 4.27 12.64 6.02
N GLU A 69 4.02 13.93 6.25
CA GLU A 69 3.31 14.80 5.30
C GLU A 69 4.12 15.14 4.03
N HIS A 70 5.46 15.05 4.09
CA HIS A 70 6.35 15.33 2.95
C HIS A 70 7.55 14.38 2.89
N PRO A 71 7.37 13.11 2.49
CA PRO A 71 8.48 12.19 2.35
C PRO A 71 9.33 12.55 1.11
N ASN A 72 10.59 12.92 1.32
CA ASN A 72 11.59 13.08 0.25
C ASN A 72 11.87 11.72 -0.44
N ASP A 73 11.72 10.63 0.31
CA ASP A 73 11.86 9.25 -0.16
C ASP A 73 10.52 8.52 -0.04
N ARG A 74 10.01 8.03 -1.17
CA ARG A 74 8.72 7.31 -1.25
C ARG A 74 8.90 5.80 -1.21
N THR A 75 9.97 5.34 -0.58
CA THR A 75 10.21 3.93 -0.32
C THR A 75 10.05 3.64 1.17
N VAL A 76 9.30 2.58 1.48
CA VAL A 76 9.21 2.02 2.82
C VAL A 76 9.86 0.66 2.85
N ARG A 77 10.47 0.35 3.99
CA ARG A 77 10.92 -1.00 4.31
C ARG A 77 9.89 -1.65 5.21
N LEU A 78 9.28 -2.73 4.73
CA LEU A 78 8.36 -3.58 5.49
C LEU A 78 9.12 -4.77 6.04
N GLN A 79 9.05 -5.00 7.34
CA GLN A 79 9.52 -6.25 7.96
C GLN A 79 8.40 -7.28 8.02
N LYS A 80 8.75 -8.57 7.85
CA LYS A 80 7.80 -9.71 7.82
C LYS A 80 6.95 -9.83 9.10
N GLN A 81 7.43 -9.32 10.25
CA GLN A 81 6.75 -9.45 11.54
C GLN A 81 6.79 -8.18 12.39
N GLY A 82 6.42 -7.02 11.83
CA GLY A 82 6.31 -5.82 12.68
C GLY A 82 5.63 -4.63 12.03
N ASP A 83 5.87 -4.44 10.74
CA ASP A 83 5.51 -3.18 10.12
C ASP A 83 4.21 -3.28 9.32
N SER A 84 3.30 -2.36 9.61
CA SER A 84 2.19 -2.04 8.72
C SER A 84 2.21 -0.54 8.48
N TYR A 85 2.27 -0.16 7.20
CA TYR A 85 2.20 1.23 6.80
C TYR A 85 0.81 1.55 6.27
N SER A 86 0.28 2.71 6.68
CA SER A 86 -1.00 3.23 6.20
C SER A 86 -0.74 4.37 5.22
N PHE A 87 -1.23 4.21 4.00
CA PHE A 87 -1.09 5.14 2.89
C PHE A 87 -2.46 5.74 2.60
N SER A 88 -2.57 7.05 2.59
CA SER A 88 -3.84 7.73 2.34
C SER A 88 -3.72 8.68 1.14
N ALA A 89 -4.79 8.74 0.36
CA ALA A 89 -4.97 9.66 -0.75
C ALA A 89 -6.41 10.19 -0.74
N LEU A 90 -6.61 11.39 -1.28
CA LEU A 90 -7.92 11.96 -1.52
C LEU A 90 -8.24 11.83 -3.00
N TRP A 91 -9.33 11.13 -3.31
CA TRP A 91 -9.82 10.93 -4.66
C TRP A 91 -11.23 11.50 -4.76
N ASN A 92 -11.38 12.64 -5.41
CA ASN A 92 -12.64 13.39 -5.46
C ASN A 92 -13.20 13.67 -4.05
N ALA A 93 -14.39 13.16 -3.73
CA ALA A 93 -15.04 13.28 -2.43
C ALA A 93 -14.81 12.06 -1.52
N ASN A 94 -13.88 11.16 -1.89
CA ASN A 94 -13.63 9.92 -1.17
C ASN A 94 -12.20 9.91 -0.61
N GLY A 95 -12.09 9.64 0.69
CA GLY A 95 -10.81 9.31 1.31
C GLY A 95 -10.50 7.84 1.07
N VAL A 96 -9.36 7.56 0.45
CA VAL A 96 -8.89 6.19 0.26
C VAL A 96 -7.67 5.97 1.14
N THR A 97 -7.72 4.94 1.98
CA THR A 97 -6.60 4.52 2.81
C THR A 97 -6.28 3.05 2.52
N LYS A 98 -5.04 2.78 2.14
CA LYS A 98 -4.52 1.43 1.96
C LYS A 98 -3.54 1.12 3.08
N LYS A 99 -3.73 0.01 3.78
CA LYS A 99 -2.72 -0.51 4.71
C LYS A 99 -1.99 -1.65 4.04
N LEU A 100 -0.67 -1.56 4.03
CA LEU A 100 0.20 -2.57 3.49
C LEU A 100 0.94 -3.27 4.62
N LYS A 101 1.01 -4.60 4.54
CA LYS A 101 1.77 -5.44 5.48
C LYS A 101 2.44 -6.57 4.70
N LEU A 102 3.70 -6.84 5.01
CA LEU A 102 4.40 -8.02 4.49
C LEU A 102 3.98 -9.24 5.32
N ILE A 103 3.46 -10.29 4.68
CA ILE A 103 3.13 -11.57 5.32
C ILE A 103 4.29 -12.54 5.19
N ASP A 104 4.80 -12.71 3.98
CA ASP A 104 5.79 -13.72 3.67
C ASP A 104 6.68 -13.34 2.49
N THR A 105 7.82 -14.02 2.38
CA THR A 105 8.77 -13.93 1.28
C THR A 105 9.09 -15.36 0.84
N VAL A 106 8.58 -15.72 -0.33
CA VAL A 106 8.74 -17.05 -0.93
C VAL A 106 9.98 -17.02 -1.82
N VAL A 107 10.95 -17.90 -1.57
CA VAL A 107 12.19 -18.00 -2.34
C VAL A 107 11.93 -18.58 -3.73
#